data_AF-A0A836QJV3-F1
#
_entry.id   AF-A0A836QJV3-F1
#
_cell.length_a   1.000
_cell.length_b   1.000
_cell.length_c   1.000
_cell.angle_alpha   90.00
_cell.angle_beta   90.00
_cell.angle_gamma   90.00
#
_symmetry.space_group_name_H-M   'P 1'
#
loop_
_entity.id
_entity.type
_entity.pdbx_description
1 polymer ?
#
loop_
_entity_poly.entity_id
_entity_poly.type
_entity_poly.pdbx_seq_one_letter_code
_entity_poly.pdbx_strand_id
1 'polypeptide(L)'
;MAEVVAIAQDVQGAEVAIPWMEKAKATYRCLLDRHNAVANACNLKYVPVAIIVDESGLLVRAVGGVNIGDGEFRAQLSSWVQTGDVPTEWVEAEQPQPPRQLTEAEAEAKARFQLALVLLERAKREEALAELKKAVVLDSQNWLIR
;
A
#
# COMPACT_ATOMS: atom_id res chain seq x y z
N MET A 1 -8.45 21.28 3.84
CA MET A 1 -9.07 20.56 2.69
C MET A 1 -8.36 19.22 2.62
N ALA A 2 -9.08 18.11 2.76
CA ALA A 2 -8.47 16.78 2.64
C ALA A 2 -8.43 16.35 1.15
N GLU A 3 -7.33 15.75 0.72
CA GLU A 3 -7.17 15.13 -0.59
C GLU A 3 -7.18 13.61 -0.43
N VAL A 4 -7.87 12.92 -1.34
CA VAL A 4 -7.81 11.46 -1.45
C VAL A 4 -6.99 11.13 -2.69
N VAL A 5 -6.02 10.23 -2.54
CA VAL A 5 -5.22 9.69 -3.65
C VAL A 5 -5.34 8.18 -3.63
N ALA A 6 -5.77 7.60 -4.75
CA ALA A 6 -5.69 6.16 -4.96
C ALA A 6 -4.38 5.81 -5.64
N ILE A 7 -3.68 4.78 -5.15
CA ILE A 7 -2.42 4.31 -5.70
C ILE A 7 -2.59 2.85 -6.09
N ALA A 8 -2.60 2.56 -7.39
CA ALA A 8 -2.60 1.19 -7.90
C ALA A 8 -1.19 0.59 -7.78
N GLN A 9 -1.06 -0.52 -7.06
CA GLN A 9 0.16 -1.33 -6.99
C GLN A 9 0.14 -2.33 -8.13
N ASP A 10 0.60 -1.93 -9.32
CA ASP A 10 0.57 -2.81 -10.50
C ASP A 10 1.82 -2.63 -11.38
N VAL A 11 2.61 -3.69 -11.48
CA VAL A 11 3.84 -3.71 -12.30
C VAL A 11 3.54 -3.69 -13.81
N GLN A 12 2.35 -4.17 -14.21
CA GLN A 12 2.01 -4.35 -15.63
C GLN A 12 1.76 -3.02 -16.34
N GLY A 13 1.52 -1.94 -15.58
CA GLY A 13 1.35 -0.60 -16.13
C GLY A 13 -0.01 0.01 -15.83
N ALA A 14 -0.21 1.25 -16.29
CA ALA A 14 -1.45 1.97 -16.06
C ALA A 14 -2.60 1.36 -16.88
N GLU A 15 -2.30 0.72 -18.00
CA GLU A 15 -3.26 0.17 -18.94
C GLU A 15 -4.16 -0.90 -18.31
N VAL A 16 -3.65 -1.64 -17.32
CA VAL A 16 -4.44 -2.65 -16.59
C VAL A 16 -5.22 -2.07 -15.41
N ALA A 17 -4.79 -0.92 -14.88
CA ALA A 17 -5.43 -0.26 -13.73
C ALA A 17 -6.54 0.72 -14.16
N ILE A 18 -6.34 1.45 -15.26
CA ILE A 18 -7.28 2.47 -15.78
C ILE A 18 -8.72 1.95 -15.92
N PRO A 19 -8.99 0.76 -16.49
CA PRO A 19 -10.36 0.28 -16.66
C PRO A 19 -11.15 0.18 -15.35
N TRP A 20 -10.48 -0.10 -14.24
CA TRP A 20 -11.11 -0.16 -12.91
C TRP A 20 -11.47 1.23 -12.38
N MET A 21 -10.60 2.21 -12.61
CA MET A 21 -10.84 3.60 -12.19
C MET A 21 -11.97 4.23 -13.00
N GLU A 22 -12.03 3.96 -14.30
CA GLU A 22 -13.12 4.39 -15.18
C GLU A 22 -14.45 3.77 -14.76
N LYS A 23 -14.46 2.45 -14.50
CA LYS A 23 -15.66 1.73 -14.01
C LYS A 23 -16.14 2.29 -12.67
N ALA A 24 -15.22 2.65 -11.78
CA ALA A 24 -15.52 3.27 -10.49
C ALA A 24 -15.94 4.75 -10.61
N LYS A 25 -15.80 5.36 -11.79
CA LYS A 25 -16.00 6.81 -12.01
C LYS A 25 -15.21 7.64 -11.00
N ALA A 26 -13.96 7.25 -10.75
CA ALA A 26 -13.11 7.91 -9.77
C ALA A 26 -12.91 9.40 -10.13
N THR A 27 -13.19 10.29 -9.18
CA THR A 27 -12.99 11.74 -9.32
C THR A 27 -11.78 12.26 -8.54
N TYR A 28 -11.21 11.41 -7.69
CA TYR A 28 -9.99 11.68 -6.94
C TYR A 28 -8.73 11.33 -7.75
N ARG A 29 -7.58 11.84 -7.32
CA ARG A 29 -6.30 11.60 -8.00
C ARG A 29 -5.97 10.10 -7.96
N CYS A 30 -5.55 9.57 -9.09
CA CYS A 30 -5.16 8.17 -9.24
C CYS A 30 -3.71 8.10 -9.71
N LEU A 31 -2.88 7.35 -8.99
CA LEU A 31 -1.46 7.14 -9.30
C LEU A 31 -1.18 5.65 -9.51
N LEU A 32 -0.08 5.37 -10.19
CA LEU A 32 0.45 4.02 -10.37
C LEU A 32 1.78 3.89 -9.61
N ASP A 33 1.88 2.90 -8.75
CA ASP A 33 3.14 2.46 -8.16
C ASP A 33 3.63 1.20 -8.88
N ARG A 34 4.32 1.42 -10.00
CA ARG A 34 4.81 0.35 -10.85
C ARG A 34 6.00 -0.42 -10.23
N HIS A 35 6.73 0.24 -9.33
CA HIS A 35 7.98 -0.27 -8.76
C HIS A 35 7.83 -0.74 -7.31
N ASN A 36 6.59 -0.80 -6.80
CA ASN A 36 6.27 -1.16 -5.42
C ASN A 36 6.98 -0.25 -4.38
N ALA A 37 7.23 1.01 -4.74
CA ALA A 37 7.99 1.96 -3.94
C ALA A 37 7.22 2.41 -2.69
N VAL A 38 5.92 2.70 -2.84
CA VAL A 38 5.02 3.08 -1.74
C VAL A 38 4.83 1.90 -0.80
N ALA A 39 4.57 0.71 -1.35
CA ALA A 39 4.46 -0.51 -0.56
C ALA A 39 5.74 -0.80 0.24
N ASN A 40 6.91 -0.60 -0.37
CA ASN A 40 8.19 -0.76 0.31
C ASN A 40 8.44 0.27 1.41
N ALA A 41 8.00 1.53 1.22
CA ALA A 41 8.15 2.59 2.20
C ALA A 41 7.22 2.38 3.41
N CYS A 42 6.03 1.84 3.18
CA CYS A 42 5.03 1.59 4.21
C CYS A 42 5.01 0.14 4.72
N ASN A 43 5.99 -0.70 4.32
CA ASN A 43 6.05 -2.14 4.66
C ASN A 43 4.74 -2.89 4.40
N LEU A 44 4.07 -2.58 3.29
CA LEU A 44 2.81 -3.21 2.91
C LEU A 44 3.04 -4.66 2.49
N LYS A 45 2.11 -5.52 2.89
CA LYS A 45 2.02 -6.92 2.47
C LYS A 45 0.73 -7.23 1.71
N TYR A 46 -0.21 -6.30 1.66
CA TYR A 46 -1.50 -6.50 1.01
C TYR A 46 -2.14 -5.16 0.67
N VAL A 47 -3.12 -5.22 -0.22
CA VAL A 47 -4.06 -4.14 -0.54
C VAL A 47 -5.48 -4.73 -0.54
N PRO A 48 -6.54 -3.92 -0.29
CA PRO A 48 -6.51 -2.47 -0.03
C PRO A 48 -6.06 -2.10 1.39
N VAL A 49 -5.37 -0.96 1.49
CA VAL A 49 -4.98 -0.31 2.76
C VAL A 49 -5.12 1.20 2.62
N ALA A 50 -5.23 1.91 3.74
CA ALA A 50 -5.08 3.37 3.77
C ALA A 50 -3.80 3.78 4.49
N ILE A 51 -3.18 4.83 3.94
CA ILE A 51 -2.10 5.58 4.55
C ILE A 51 -2.68 6.97 4.80
N ILE A 52 -2.90 7.33 6.06
CA ILE A 52 -3.52 8.61 6.44
C ILE A 52 -2.45 9.49 7.05
N VAL A 53 -2.25 10.67 6.48
CA VAL A 53 -1.24 11.63 6.90
C VAL A 53 -1.84 13.01 7.16
N ASP A 54 -1.27 13.74 8.11
CA ASP A 54 -1.59 15.14 8.36
C ASP A 54 -0.87 16.09 7.38
N GLU A 55 -1.09 17.40 7.54
CA GLU A 55 -0.49 18.45 6.73
C GLU A 55 1.03 18.57 6.89
N SER A 56 1.61 17.99 7.95
CA SER A 56 3.06 17.90 8.16
C SER A 56 3.65 16.65 7.49
N GLY A 57 2.81 15.80 6.90
CA GLY A 57 3.21 14.53 6.27
C GLY A 57 3.44 13.40 7.29
N LEU A 58 2.93 13.53 8.52
CA LEU A 58 3.06 12.51 9.55
C LEU A 58 1.85 11.57 9.53
N LEU A 59 2.09 10.29 9.80
CA LEU A 59 1.01 9.31 9.96
C LEU A 59 0.16 9.69 11.17
N VAL A 60 -1.15 9.86 10.97
CA VAL A 60 -2.12 10.08 12.06
C VAL A 60 -2.63 8.77 12.66
N ARG A 61 -2.33 7.65 11.98
CA ARG A 61 -2.62 6.29 12.41
C ARG A 61 -1.70 5.30 11.67
N ALA A 62 -1.47 4.13 12.24
CA ALA A 62 -0.84 2.97 11.64
C ALA A 62 -1.48 2.62 10.29
N VAL A 63 -0.60 2.27 9.36
CA VAL A 63 -0.98 1.86 8.01
C VAL A 63 -1.68 0.51 8.07
N GLY A 64 -2.88 0.44 7.48
CA GLY A 64 -3.66 -0.80 7.54
C GLY A 64 -4.95 -0.74 6.74
N GLY A 65 -5.73 -1.81 6.84
CA GLY A 65 -7.05 -1.89 6.24
C GLY A 65 -7.96 -0.78 6.75
N VAL A 66 -8.84 -0.30 5.87
CA VAL A 66 -9.93 0.61 6.20
C VAL A 66 -11.22 0.10 5.60
N ASN A 67 -12.33 0.38 6.27
CA ASN A 67 -13.66 0.10 5.75
C ASN A 67 -14.48 1.40 5.77
N ILE A 68 -14.62 2.06 4.63
CA ILE A 68 -15.42 3.29 4.53
C ILE A 68 -16.93 3.05 4.72
N GLY A 69 -17.37 1.79 4.59
CA GLY A 69 -18.74 1.37 4.89
C GLY A 69 -19.01 1.23 6.38
N ASP A 70 -17.97 1.22 7.22
CA ASP A 70 -18.12 1.26 8.66
C ASP A 70 -18.49 2.69 9.10
N GLY A 71 -19.64 2.82 9.75
CA GLY A 71 -20.19 4.11 10.18
C GLY A 71 -19.31 4.80 11.22
N GLU A 72 -18.66 4.03 12.10
CA GLU A 72 -17.79 4.56 13.14
C GLU A 72 -16.51 5.15 12.52
N PHE A 73 -15.80 4.36 11.72
CA PHE A 73 -14.62 4.84 10.99
C PHE A 73 -14.94 6.07 10.12
N ARG A 74 -16.08 6.07 9.43
CA ARG A 74 -16.51 7.21 8.61
C ARG A 74 -16.76 8.46 9.44
N ALA A 75 -17.34 8.34 10.62
CA ALA A 75 -17.58 9.47 11.52
C ALA A 75 -16.25 10.03 12.05
N GLN A 76 -15.33 9.17 12.49
CA GLN A 76 -13.99 9.54 12.95
C GLN A 76 -13.19 10.25 11.85
N LEU A 77 -13.15 9.69 10.64
CA LEU A 77 -12.48 10.30 9.48
C LEU A 77 -13.08 11.68 9.16
N SER A 78 -14.41 11.80 9.19
CA SER A 78 -15.10 13.07 8.92
C SER A 78 -14.79 14.12 9.99
N SER A 79 -14.73 13.72 11.27
CA SER A 79 -14.37 14.61 12.38
C SER A 79 -12.94 15.12 12.21
N TRP A 80 -11.97 14.22 12.00
CA TRP A 80 -10.57 14.59 11.81
C TRP A 80 -10.38 15.57 10.65
N VAL A 81 -11.01 15.33 9.50
CA VAL A 81 -10.94 16.24 8.34
C VAL A 81 -11.52 17.63 8.63
N GLN A 82 -12.49 17.73 9.54
CA GLN A 82 -13.15 18.99 9.90
C GLN A 82 -12.41 19.76 11.00
N THR A 83 -11.87 19.07 12.00
CA THR A 83 -11.29 19.70 13.20
C THR A 83 -9.76 19.69 13.21
N GLY A 84 -9.13 18.73 12.51
CA GLY A 84 -7.70 18.46 12.59
C GLY A 84 -7.30 17.58 13.79
N ASP A 85 -8.23 17.30 14.70
CA ASP A 85 -7.96 16.50 15.90
C ASP A 85 -7.97 15.01 15.57
N VAL A 86 -6.86 14.33 15.87
CA VAL A 86 -6.76 12.88 15.68
C VAL A 86 -7.70 12.16 16.65
N PRO A 87 -8.61 11.29 16.17
CA PRO A 87 -9.51 10.53 17.02
C PRO A 87 -8.73 9.70 18.05
N THR A 88 -9.15 9.76 19.32
CA THR A 88 -8.50 9.05 20.42
C THR A 88 -8.44 7.55 20.15
N GLU A 89 -9.46 6.98 19.51
CA GLU A 89 -9.54 5.57 19.14
C GLU A 89 -8.41 5.16 18.18
N TRP A 90 -7.97 6.06 17.29
CA TRP A 90 -6.84 5.79 16.39
C TRP A 90 -5.52 5.78 17.15
N VAL A 91 -5.38 6.61 18.18
CA VAL A 91 -4.19 6.66 19.02
C VAL A 91 -4.13 5.46 19.98
N GLU A 92 -5.26 5.07 20.55
CA GLU A 92 -5.36 4.02 21.58
C GLU A 92 -5.39 2.60 21.01
N ALA A 93 -6.12 2.38 19.91
CA ALA A 93 -6.19 1.07 19.25
C ALA A 93 -4.85 0.67 18.60
N GLU A 94 -3.97 1.64 18.39
CA GLU A 94 -2.74 1.49 17.62
C GLU A 94 -1.54 1.94 18.44
N GLN A 95 -1.34 1.37 19.63
CA GLN A 95 -0.06 1.49 20.33
C GLN A 95 1.05 1.27 19.30
N PRO A 96 1.91 2.27 19.02
CA PRO A 96 2.81 2.21 17.90
C PRO A 96 3.79 1.08 18.18
N GLN A 97 3.60 -0.06 17.51
CA GLN A 97 4.65 -1.04 17.44
C GLN A 97 5.80 -0.34 16.72
N PRO A 98 7.02 -0.34 17.30
CA PRO A 98 8.16 0.25 16.62
C PRO A 98 8.24 -0.32 15.20
N PRO A 99 8.69 0.47 14.20
CA PRO A 99 8.79 0.01 12.83
C PRO A 99 9.47 -1.36 12.80
N ARG A 100 8.69 -2.40 12.51
CA ARG A 100 9.19 -3.77 12.62
C ARG A 100 10.29 -3.92 11.58
N GLN A 101 11.49 -4.25 12.04
CA GLN A 101 12.57 -4.61 11.13
C GLN A 101 12.15 -5.86 10.36
N LEU A 102 12.42 -5.84 9.06
CA LEU A 102 12.23 -7.03 8.22
C LEU A 102 13.14 -8.15 8.75
N THR A 103 12.63 -9.36 8.77
CA THR A 103 13.49 -10.54 8.96
C THR A 103 14.43 -10.67 7.76
N GLU A 104 15.50 -11.45 7.90
CA GLU A 104 16.41 -11.75 6.78
C GLU A 104 15.65 -12.33 5.58
N ALA A 105 14.69 -13.23 5.83
CA ALA A 105 13.86 -13.83 4.79
C ALA A 105 12.97 -12.79 4.09
N GLU A 106 12.38 -11.85 4.83
CA GLU A 106 11.56 -10.78 4.25
C GLU A 106 12.40 -9.77 3.46
N ALA A 107 13.61 -9.46 3.95
CA ALA A 107 14.56 -8.62 3.23
C ALA A 107 15.00 -9.27 1.92
N GLU A 108 15.27 -10.58 1.93
CA GLU A 108 15.58 -11.34 0.73
C GLU A 108 14.38 -11.41 -0.23
N ALA A 109 13.17 -11.68 0.28
CA ALA A 109 11.94 -11.67 -0.52
C ALA A 109 11.74 -10.32 -1.22
N LYS A 110 11.94 -9.21 -0.50
CA LYS A 110 11.90 -7.85 -1.04
C LYS A 110 12.95 -7.62 -2.14
N ALA A 111 14.19 -8.05 -1.93
CA ALA A 111 15.25 -7.92 -2.93
C ALA A 111 14.93 -8.71 -4.22
N ARG A 112 14.44 -9.94 -4.06
CA ARG A 112 14.01 -10.78 -5.18
C ARG A 112 12.81 -10.20 -5.92
N PHE A 113 11.84 -9.65 -5.19
CA PHE A 113 10.70 -8.98 -5.81
C PHE A 113 11.16 -7.79 -6.65
N GLN A 114 12.02 -6.92 -6.11
CA GLN A 114 12.58 -5.78 -6.86
C GLN A 114 13.38 -6.22 -8.09
N LEU A 115 14.17 -7.29 -7.98
CA LEU A 115 14.87 -7.88 -9.13
C LEU A 115 13.88 -8.35 -10.20
N ALA A 116 12.76 -8.98 -9.80
CA ALA A 116 11.73 -9.40 -10.74
C ALA A 116 11.11 -8.21 -11.49
N LEU A 117 10.86 -7.08 -10.82
CA LEU A 117 10.34 -5.87 -11.49
C LEU A 117 11.30 -5.36 -12.57
N VAL A 118 12.60 -5.29 -12.26
CA VAL A 118 13.65 -4.90 -13.23
C VAL A 118 13.75 -5.89 -14.39
N LEU A 119 13.59 -7.19 -14.13
CA LEU A 119 13.58 -8.20 -15.19
C LEU A 119 12.36 -8.05 -16.11
N LEU A 120 11.19 -7.72 -15.56
CA LEU A 120 9.97 -7.45 -16.35
C LEU A 120 10.15 -6.25 -17.27
N GLU A 121 10.76 -5.16 -16.79
CA GLU A 121 11.09 -3.99 -17.63
C GLU A 121 12.01 -4.34 -18.80
N ARG A 122 12.89 -5.32 -18.61
CA ARG A 122 13.81 -5.83 -19.64
C ARG A 122 13.21 -6.94 -20.49
N ALA A 123 11.89 -7.15 -20.42
CA ALA A 123 11.16 -8.22 -21.12
C ALA A 123 11.63 -9.65 -20.80
N LYS A 124 12.33 -9.84 -19.67
CA LYS A 124 12.86 -11.12 -19.19
C LYS A 124 11.85 -11.85 -18.29
N ARG A 125 10.70 -12.22 -18.88
CA ARG A 125 9.53 -12.71 -18.15
C ARG A 125 9.78 -14.00 -17.36
N GLU A 126 10.45 -14.99 -17.95
CA GLU A 126 10.73 -16.26 -17.29
C GLU A 126 11.65 -16.09 -16.07
N GLU A 127 12.65 -15.23 -16.20
CA GLU A 127 13.60 -14.92 -15.12
C GLU A 127 12.90 -14.15 -13.99
N ALA A 128 12.04 -13.18 -14.34
CA ALA A 128 11.22 -12.46 -13.36
C ALA A 128 10.30 -13.42 -12.59
N LEU A 129 9.62 -14.31 -13.29
CA LEU A 129 8.72 -15.30 -12.68
C LEU A 129 9.49 -16.25 -11.75
N ALA A 130 10.71 -16.63 -12.10
CA ALA A 130 11.56 -17.44 -11.25
C ALA A 130 11.92 -16.72 -9.93
N GLU A 131 12.19 -15.42 -9.97
CA GLU A 131 12.46 -14.62 -8.77
C GLU A 131 11.20 -14.38 -7.91
N LEU A 132 10.04 -14.12 -8.53
CA LEU A 132 8.76 -14.01 -7.80
C LEU A 132 8.42 -15.30 -7.05
N LYS A 133 8.59 -16.47 -7.69
CA LYS A 133 8.35 -17.77 -7.04
C LYS A 133 9.21 -17.96 -5.79
N LYS A 134 10.48 -17.56 -5.83
CA LYS A 134 11.38 -17.61 -4.67
C LYS A 134 10.95 -16.61 -3.59
N ALA A 135 10.58 -15.40 -3.98
CA ALA A 135 10.11 -14.36 -3.06
C ALA A 135 8.84 -14.77 -2.31
N VAL A 136 7.86 -15.38 -2.99
CA VAL A 136 6.63 -15.91 -2.36
C VAL A 136 6.92 -17.02 -1.36
N VAL A 137 7.93 -17.86 -1.59
CA VAL A 137 8.31 -18.90 -0.61
C VAL A 137 8.90 -18.27 0.66
N LEU A 138 9.72 -17.23 0.51
CA LEU A 138 10.37 -16.53 1.62
C LEU A 138 9.41 -15.66 2.43
N ASP A 139 8.43 -15.03 1.78
CA ASP A 139 7.41 -14.19 2.42
C ASP A 139 6.00 -14.54 1.89
N SER A 140 5.52 -15.72 2.28
CA SER A 140 4.23 -16.27 1.80
C SER A 140 3.01 -15.45 2.20
N GLN A 141 3.15 -14.60 3.23
CA GLN A 141 2.10 -13.69 3.69
C GLN A 141 2.13 -12.34 2.97
N ASN A 142 3.07 -12.12 2.05
CA ASN A 142 3.09 -10.95 1.19
C ASN A 142 2.28 -11.20 -0.08
N TRP A 143 1.07 -10.67 -0.09
CA TRP A 143 0.10 -10.76 -1.16
C TRP A 143 0.42 -9.83 -2.34
N LEU A 144 1.41 -8.94 -2.20
CA LEU A 144 1.86 -8.08 -3.30
C LEU A 144 2.79 -8.79 -4.29
N ILE A 145 3.30 -9.98 -3.95
CA ILE A 145 4.25 -10.75 -4.79
C ILE A 145 3.52 -11.80 -5.66
N ARG A 146 2.18 -11.72 -5.78
CA ARG A 146 1.35 -12.78 -6.37
C ARG A 146 0.84 -12.46 -7.76
#